data_AF-A0A847I798-F1
#
_entry.id   AF-A0A847I798-F1
#
_cell.length_a   1.000
_cell.length_b   1.000
_cell.length_c   1.000
_cell.angle_alpha   90.00
_cell.angle_beta   90.00
_cell.angle_gamma   90.00
#
_symmetry.space_group_name_H-M   'P 1'
#
loop_
_entity.id
_entity.type
_entity.pdbx_description
1 polymer ?
#
loop_
_entity_poly.entity_id
_entity_poly.type
_entity_poly.pdbx_seq_one_letter_code
_entity_poly.pdbx_strand_id
1 'polypeptide(L)'
;MSVIQQKVNRARQRLMANVILDRAAFAILIATGLWVLVFLVERAFVLHIPIWTSAWLALTLAAPITAIATYYRRVSPLQAAAVVDQAAGLKERLSTAVALGPSASNDPFARLALVDAEKKAAIVHVPAHVRLRAPALWPWTTAAVVAAVILAFTMPELNLLAGAKDKENEEQLSQTMAEKQAIRQDFEVRLNKFKEMAEANPALKDLATDLEPLQMPDQPTATPEDVRREAAQKIDNVTDRLAARQNDPKLESLRETQRLLSRLDPQAGQDPGAQLSQSLAQGDFEGARKSLEQMKKKLEDAARTGDAAARQQLKQMQQQLERLADQLAKLDDATYLRKELEKKAGLSEADAQKLLDQLSKMDPKEAAKELQRQLGDKGMSQQQIQELVRKFQQKQQAQQSCQNMGQCLAQAAQ
;
A
#
# COMPACT_ATOMS: atom_id res chain seq x y z
N MET A 1 -52.37 9.80 -58.47
CA MET A 1 -52.05 11.16 -57.98
C MET A 1 -51.90 12.07 -59.18
N SER A 2 -52.62 13.19 -59.24
CA SER A 2 -52.50 14.14 -60.35
C SER A 2 -51.13 14.81 -60.35
N VAL A 3 -50.67 15.28 -61.52
CA VAL A 3 -49.38 16.01 -61.67
C VAL A 3 -49.33 17.21 -60.72
N ILE A 4 -50.48 17.86 -60.52
CA ILE A 4 -50.68 18.96 -59.57
C ILE A 4 -50.32 18.53 -58.13
N GLN A 5 -50.87 17.40 -57.65
CA GLN A 5 -50.60 16.91 -56.29
C GLN A 5 -49.12 16.58 -56.08
N GLN A 6 -48.44 16.00 -57.07
CA GLN A 6 -47.02 15.68 -56.97
C GLN A 6 -46.16 16.95 -56.86
N LYS A 7 -46.45 17.97 -57.68
CA LYS A 7 -45.72 19.24 -57.68
C LYS A 7 -45.96 20.04 -56.40
N VAL A 8 -47.22 20.10 -55.94
CA VAL A 8 -47.60 20.75 -54.67
C VAL A 8 -46.97 20.03 -53.48
N ASN A 9 -46.93 18.69 -53.47
CA ASN A 9 -46.26 17.94 -52.40
C ASN A 9 -44.75 18.16 -52.38
N ARG A 10 -44.08 18.23 -53.54
CA ARG A 10 -42.64 18.57 -53.61
C ARG A 10 -42.37 20.00 -53.14
N ALA A 11 -43.24 20.96 -53.48
CA ALA A 11 -43.13 22.33 -52.99
C ALA A 11 -43.35 22.39 -51.47
N ARG A 12 -44.37 21.68 -50.96
CA ARG A 12 -44.68 21.55 -49.54
C ARG A 12 -43.52 20.96 -48.75
N GLN A 13 -42.89 19.88 -49.25
CA GLN A 13 -41.73 19.27 -48.60
C GLN A 13 -40.55 20.24 -48.48
N ARG A 14 -40.30 21.05 -49.52
CA ARG A 14 -39.23 22.06 -49.51
C ARG A 14 -39.52 23.26 -48.59
N LEU A 15 -40.76 23.73 -48.59
CA LEU A 15 -41.19 24.78 -47.65
C LEU A 15 -41.13 24.29 -46.21
N MET A 16 -41.54 23.04 -45.97
CA MET A 16 -41.44 22.42 -44.65
C MET A 16 -39.97 22.23 -44.24
N ALA A 17 -39.08 21.87 -45.18
CA ALA A 17 -37.65 21.81 -44.91
C ALA A 17 -37.07 23.17 -44.49
N ASN A 18 -37.45 24.27 -45.15
CA ASN A 18 -37.03 25.61 -44.73
C ASN A 18 -37.53 25.95 -43.30
N VAL A 19 -38.79 25.66 -43.00
CA VAL A 19 -39.37 25.88 -41.66
C VAL A 19 -38.67 25.02 -40.59
N ILE A 20 -38.35 23.76 -40.92
CA ILE A 20 -37.62 22.86 -40.03
C ILE A 20 -36.20 23.38 -39.78
N LEU A 21 -35.49 23.84 -40.81
CA LEU A 21 -34.13 24.37 -40.68
C LEU A 21 -34.09 25.64 -39.83
N ASP A 22 -35.02 26.58 -40.04
CA ASP A 22 -35.13 27.79 -39.21
C ASP A 22 -35.40 27.46 -37.73
N ARG A 23 -36.23 26.45 -37.47
CA ARG A 23 -36.56 26.02 -36.11
C ARG A 23 -35.48 25.17 -35.47
N ALA A 24 -34.75 24.38 -36.23
CA ALA A 24 -33.57 23.67 -35.76
C ALA A 24 -32.48 24.65 -35.34
N ALA A 25 -32.27 25.74 -36.09
CA ALA A 25 -31.35 26.80 -35.68
C ALA A 25 -31.79 27.43 -34.34
N PHE A 26 -33.06 27.79 -34.20
CA PHE A 26 -33.58 28.35 -32.94
C PHE A 26 -33.53 27.33 -31.77
N ALA A 27 -33.78 26.05 -32.04
CA ALA A 27 -33.65 24.95 -31.10
C ALA A 27 -32.25 24.89 -30.48
N ILE A 28 -31.24 24.89 -31.37
CA ILE A 28 -29.83 24.82 -30.99
C ILE A 28 -29.46 26.04 -30.17
N LEU A 29 -29.92 27.23 -30.54
CA LEU A 29 -29.68 28.45 -29.77
C LEU A 29 -30.20 28.33 -28.32
N ILE A 30 -31.44 27.88 -28.15
CA ILE A 30 -32.03 27.68 -26.81
C ILE A 30 -31.28 26.59 -26.04
N ALA A 31 -30.96 25.47 -26.70
CA ALA A 31 -30.23 24.37 -26.08
C ALA A 31 -28.85 24.82 -25.58
N THR A 32 -28.12 25.58 -26.39
CA THR A 32 -26.82 26.16 -26.02
C THR A 32 -26.97 27.16 -24.87
N GLY A 33 -27.99 28.03 -24.89
CA GLY A 33 -28.26 28.96 -23.79
C GLY A 33 -28.56 28.26 -22.47
N LEU A 34 -29.40 27.21 -22.50
CA LEU A 34 -29.71 26.39 -21.32
C LEU A 34 -28.47 25.64 -20.83
N TRP A 35 -27.66 25.11 -21.75
CA TRP A 35 -26.41 24.43 -21.39
C TRP A 35 -25.43 25.38 -20.69
N VAL A 36 -25.26 26.61 -21.20
CA VAL A 36 -24.43 27.63 -20.54
C VAL A 36 -24.96 27.99 -19.16
N LEU A 37 -26.29 28.07 -18.98
CA LEU A 37 -26.90 28.37 -17.69
C LEU A 37 -26.67 27.23 -16.68
N VAL A 38 -26.88 25.97 -17.10
CA VAL A 38 -26.59 24.79 -16.27
C VAL A 38 -25.11 24.73 -15.94
N PHE A 39 -24.23 24.99 -16.90
CA PHE A 39 -22.78 25.03 -16.70
C PHE A 39 -22.38 26.10 -15.69
N LEU A 40 -22.95 27.31 -15.77
CA LEU A 40 -22.72 28.39 -14.81
C LEU A 40 -23.20 28.02 -13.40
N VAL A 41 -24.35 27.35 -13.28
CA VAL A 41 -24.88 26.87 -11.99
C VAL A 41 -23.98 25.77 -11.43
N GLU A 42 -23.58 24.80 -12.23
CA GLU A 42 -22.66 23.74 -11.83
C GLU A 42 -21.35 24.31 -11.29
N ARG A 43 -20.76 25.27 -12.04
CA ARG A 43 -19.55 25.99 -11.65
C ARG A 43 -19.72 26.85 -10.41
N ALA A 44 -20.91 27.37 -10.16
CA ALA A 44 -21.23 28.16 -8.95
C ALA A 44 -21.46 27.28 -7.71
N PHE A 45 -21.93 26.04 -7.89
CA PHE A 45 -22.33 25.12 -6.82
C PHE A 45 -21.39 23.92 -6.61
N VAL A 46 -20.35 23.75 -7.45
CA VAL A 46 -19.33 22.69 -7.34
C VAL A 46 -19.92 21.28 -7.32
N LEU A 47 -21.00 21.08 -8.07
CA LEU A 47 -21.54 19.74 -8.33
C LEU A 47 -20.67 19.10 -9.42
N HIS A 48 -19.89 18.08 -9.09
CA HIS A 48 -19.10 17.32 -10.07
C HIS A 48 -20.03 16.53 -11.01
N ILE A 49 -20.58 17.21 -12.02
CA ILE A 49 -21.40 16.57 -13.06
C ILE A 49 -20.55 16.54 -14.34
N PRO A 50 -20.30 15.37 -14.93
CA PRO A 50 -19.48 15.30 -16.13
C PRO A 50 -20.13 16.12 -17.26
N ILE A 51 -19.35 17.00 -17.88
CA ILE A 51 -19.76 17.97 -18.93
C ILE A 51 -20.57 17.31 -20.07
N TRP A 52 -20.30 16.04 -20.34
CA TRP A 52 -21.05 15.24 -21.32
C TRP A 52 -22.52 15.03 -20.92
N THR A 53 -22.82 14.81 -19.65
CA THR A 53 -24.18 14.56 -19.19
C THR A 53 -25.05 15.81 -19.23
N SER A 54 -24.50 16.99 -18.88
CA SER A 54 -25.22 18.26 -18.99
C SER A 54 -25.51 18.63 -20.46
N ALA A 55 -24.58 18.31 -21.38
CA ALA A 55 -24.77 18.50 -22.82
C ALA A 55 -25.87 17.59 -23.39
N TRP A 56 -25.88 16.29 -23.04
CA TRP A 56 -26.94 15.37 -23.44
C TRP A 56 -28.30 15.73 -22.84
N LEU A 57 -28.33 16.22 -21.59
CA LEU A 57 -29.57 16.67 -20.93
C LEU A 57 -30.18 17.89 -21.65
N ALA A 58 -29.35 18.88 -22.00
CA ALA A 58 -29.82 20.06 -22.72
C ALA A 58 -30.35 19.71 -24.13
N LEU A 59 -29.67 18.78 -24.82
CA LEU A 59 -30.09 18.33 -26.15
C LEU A 59 -31.40 17.53 -26.10
N THR A 60 -31.55 16.62 -25.12
CA THR A 60 -32.75 15.81 -24.94
C THR A 60 -33.97 16.65 -24.54
N LEU A 61 -33.79 17.76 -23.81
CA LEU A 61 -34.87 18.68 -23.46
C LEU A 61 -35.31 19.55 -24.65
N ALA A 62 -34.38 19.98 -25.50
CA ALA A 62 -34.67 20.86 -26.64
C ALA A 62 -35.31 20.13 -27.84
N ALA A 63 -34.98 18.85 -28.04
CA ALA A 63 -35.53 18.03 -29.13
C ALA A 63 -37.08 17.91 -29.14
N PRO A 64 -37.77 17.58 -28.03
CA PRO A 64 -39.23 17.44 -28.03
C PRO A 64 -39.93 18.80 -28.23
N ILE A 65 -39.43 19.87 -27.61
CA ILE A 65 -40.01 21.22 -27.75
C ILE A 65 -40.02 21.65 -29.21
N THR A 66 -38.95 21.32 -29.94
CA THR A 66 -38.77 21.73 -31.33
C THR A 66 -39.51 20.81 -32.29
N ALA A 67 -39.60 19.51 -31.99
CA ALA A 67 -40.49 18.59 -32.69
C ALA A 67 -41.97 19.00 -32.56
N ILE A 68 -42.42 19.36 -31.35
CA ILE A 68 -43.80 19.82 -31.08
C ILE A 68 -44.07 21.14 -31.80
N ALA A 69 -43.16 22.13 -31.70
CA ALA A 69 -43.31 23.42 -32.37
C ALA A 69 -43.31 23.30 -33.91
N THR A 70 -42.62 22.30 -34.45
CA THR A 70 -42.64 21.95 -35.88
C THR A 70 -43.95 21.27 -36.27
N TYR A 71 -44.49 20.40 -35.40
CA TYR A 71 -45.75 19.70 -35.63
C TYR A 71 -46.95 20.67 -35.75
N TYR A 72 -47.00 21.72 -34.92
CA TYR A 72 -48.09 22.71 -34.96
C TYR A 72 -48.06 23.66 -36.18
N ARG A 73 -46.92 23.77 -36.88
CA ARG A 73 -46.76 24.68 -38.03
C ARG A 73 -46.73 23.96 -39.38
N ARG A 74 -47.40 22.82 -39.50
CA ARG A 74 -47.53 22.08 -40.76
C ARG A 74 -48.07 22.99 -41.87
N VAL A 75 -47.27 23.19 -42.91
CA VAL A 75 -47.69 23.94 -44.10
C VAL A 75 -48.84 23.19 -44.78
N SER A 76 -49.96 23.89 -44.99
CA SER A 76 -51.11 23.32 -45.68
C SER A 76 -50.83 23.17 -47.18
N PRO A 77 -51.42 22.19 -47.87
CA PRO A 77 -51.23 22.03 -49.32
C PRO A 77 -51.69 23.26 -50.12
N LEU A 78 -52.70 23.99 -49.61
CA LEU A 78 -53.19 25.22 -50.22
C LEU A 78 -52.19 26.37 -50.08
N GLN A 79 -51.56 26.52 -48.92
CA GLN A 79 -50.47 27.50 -48.73
C GLN A 79 -49.28 27.19 -49.64
N ALA A 80 -48.90 25.91 -49.78
CA ALA A 80 -47.83 25.52 -50.69
C ALA A 80 -48.17 25.83 -52.16
N ALA A 81 -49.43 25.64 -52.57
CA ALA A 81 -49.89 25.98 -53.91
C ALA A 81 -49.87 27.49 -54.16
N ALA A 82 -50.35 28.30 -53.22
CA ALA A 82 -50.33 29.76 -53.31
C ALA A 82 -48.90 30.33 -53.41
N VAL A 83 -47.95 29.79 -52.62
CA VAL A 83 -46.53 30.21 -52.69
C VAL A 83 -45.91 29.87 -54.04
N VAL A 84 -46.24 28.71 -54.62
CA VAL A 84 -45.77 28.35 -55.97
C VAL A 84 -46.42 29.23 -57.03
N ASP A 85 -47.70 29.55 -56.90
CA ASP A 85 -48.40 30.44 -57.83
C ASP A 85 -47.82 31.85 -57.83
N GLN A 86 -47.54 32.38 -56.66
CA GLN A 86 -46.90 33.69 -56.50
C GLN A 86 -45.47 33.69 -57.05
N ALA A 87 -44.69 32.64 -56.77
CA ALA A 87 -43.30 32.55 -57.22
C ALA A 87 -43.17 32.33 -58.74
N ALA A 88 -44.09 31.58 -59.35
CA ALA A 88 -44.10 31.27 -60.78
C ALA A 88 -45.03 32.18 -61.61
N GLY A 89 -45.70 33.16 -60.99
CA GLY A 89 -46.59 34.12 -61.67
C GLY A 89 -47.85 33.47 -62.26
N LEU A 90 -48.34 32.38 -61.68
CA LEU A 90 -49.42 31.55 -62.24
C LEU A 90 -50.83 32.09 -61.95
N LYS A 91 -50.97 33.24 -61.29
CA LYS A 91 -52.26 33.90 -61.00
C LYS A 91 -53.28 32.96 -60.33
N GLU A 92 -52.91 32.36 -59.20
CA GLU A 92 -53.77 31.50 -58.36
C GLU A 92 -54.32 30.23 -59.03
N ARG A 93 -53.74 29.78 -60.15
CA ARG A 93 -54.24 28.60 -60.88
C ARG A 93 -54.04 27.30 -60.11
N LEU A 94 -52.91 27.11 -59.43
CA LEU A 94 -52.65 25.90 -58.64
C LEU A 94 -53.39 25.95 -57.30
N SER A 95 -53.48 27.12 -56.66
CA SER A 95 -54.23 27.33 -55.41
C SER A 95 -55.72 27.08 -55.64
N THR A 96 -56.28 27.59 -56.73
CA THR A 96 -57.66 27.35 -57.15
C THR A 96 -57.87 25.87 -57.49
N ALA A 97 -56.95 25.22 -58.21
CA ALA A 97 -57.06 23.79 -58.50
C ALA A 97 -57.02 22.91 -57.24
N VAL A 98 -56.19 23.26 -56.25
CA VAL A 98 -56.12 22.56 -54.95
C VAL A 98 -57.34 22.85 -54.09
N ALA A 99 -57.89 24.06 -54.13
CA ALA A 99 -59.10 24.44 -53.40
C ALA A 99 -60.36 23.77 -53.97
N LEU A 100 -60.47 23.66 -55.29
CA LEU A 100 -61.60 23.00 -55.97
C LEU A 100 -61.58 21.47 -55.75
N GLY A 101 -60.39 20.88 -55.66
CA GLY A 101 -60.20 19.49 -55.19
C GLY A 101 -61.10 18.46 -55.87
N PRO A 102 -61.56 17.41 -55.16
CA PRO A 102 -62.49 16.40 -55.69
C PRO A 102 -63.87 16.96 -56.10
N SER A 103 -64.26 18.10 -55.52
CA SER A 103 -65.56 18.76 -55.74
C SER A 103 -65.71 19.36 -57.14
N ALA A 104 -64.61 19.51 -57.88
CA ALA A 104 -64.60 19.97 -59.27
C ALA A 104 -65.31 19.02 -60.27
N SER A 105 -65.61 17.78 -59.86
CA SER A 105 -66.25 16.79 -60.73
C SER A 105 -67.70 17.13 -61.09
N ASN A 106 -68.36 17.98 -60.29
CA ASN A 106 -69.77 18.32 -60.46
C ASN A 106 -70.03 19.57 -61.33
N ASP A 107 -68.99 20.36 -61.64
CA ASP A 107 -69.12 21.60 -62.41
C ASP A 107 -68.23 21.57 -63.67
N PRO A 108 -68.80 21.69 -64.88
CA PRO A 108 -68.05 21.80 -66.13
C PRO A 108 -66.99 22.92 -66.13
N PHE A 109 -67.24 24.06 -65.47
CA PHE A 109 -66.27 25.16 -65.38
C PHE A 109 -65.08 24.79 -64.48
N ALA A 110 -65.35 24.18 -63.33
CA ALA A 110 -64.30 23.70 -62.42
C ALA A 110 -63.40 22.66 -63.11
N ARG A 111 -63.97 21.78 -63.96
CA ARG A 111 -63.19 20.81 -64.75
C ARG A 111 -62.27 21.47 -65.77
N LEU A 112 -62.73 22.51 -66.47
CA LEU A 112 -61.89 23.27 -67.41
C LEU A 112 -60.75 24.01 -66.70
N ALA A 113 -61.02 24.58 -65.51
CA ALA A 113 -60.01 25.23 -64.68
C ALA A 113 -58.92 24.24 -64.24
N LEU A 114 -59.28 22.99 -63.89
CA LEU A 114 -58.31 21.94 -63.56
C LEU A 114 -57.40 21.57 -64.73
N VAL A 115 -57.95 21.47 -65.95
CA VAL A 115 -57.17 21.14 -67.16
C VAL A 115 -56.18 22.26 -67.50
N ASP A 116 -56.59 23.53 -67.38
CA ASP A 116 -55.67 24.67 -67.57
C ASP A 116 -54.57 24.69 -66.50
N ALA A 117 -54.94 24.45 -65.23
CA ALA A 117 -53.97 24.35 -64.14
C ALA A 117 -52.98 23.20 -64.34
N GLU A 118 -53.40 22.04 -64.85
CA GLU A 118 -52.52 20.89 -65.10
C GLU A 118 -51.52 21.17 -66.22
N LYS A 119 -51.95 21.78 -67.32
CA LYS A 119 -51.06 22.19 -68.42
C LYS A 119 -49.98 23.16 -67.93
N LYS A 120 -50.34 24.12 -67.08
CA LYS A 120 -49.37 25.06 -66.50
C LYS A 120 -48.49 24.41 -65.43
N ALA A 121 -49.03 23.50 -64.62
CA ALA A 121 -48.28 22.75 -63.61
C ALA A 121 -47.16 21.88 -64.22
N ALA A 122 -47.39 21.33 -65.42
CA ALA A 122 -46.42 20.47 -66.10
C ALA A 122 -45.12 21.22 -66.47
N ILE A 123 -45.25 22.49 -66.87
CA ILE A 123 -44.14 23.33 -67.33
C ILE A 123 -43.32 23.88 -66.15
N VAL A 124 -43.96 24.03 -64.98
CA VAL A 124 -43.33 24.68 -63.82
C VAL A 124 -42.32 23.76 -63.14
N HIS A 125 -41.10 24.30 -63.02
CA HIS A 125 -40.00 23.70 -62.29
C HIS A 125 -40.02 24.18 -60.83
N VAL A 126 -40.65 23.38 -59.97
CA VAL A 126 -40.74 23.62 -58.51
C VAL A 126 -39.37 23.95 -57.86
N PRO A 127 -38.25 23.30 -58.23
CA PRO A 127 -36.96 23.57 -57.60
C PRO A 127 -36.39 24.97 -57.86
N ALA A 128 -36.71 25.57 -59.00
CA ALA A 128 -36.19 26.88 -59.38
C ALA A 128 -36.88 28.01 -58.61
N HIS A 129 -38.17 27.83 -58.29
CA HIS A 129 -39.04 28.83 -57.68
C HIS A 129 -39.09 28.71 -56.15
N VAL A 130 -38.99 27.50 -55.60
CA VAL A 130 -38.90 27.25 -54.15
C VAL A 130 -37.51 26.74 -53.80
N ARG A 131 -36.60 27.69 -53.55
CA ARG A 131 -35.22 27.42 -53.15
C ARG A 131 -35.14 27.09 -51.66
N LEU A 132 -34.21 26.19 -51.31
CA LEU A 132 -33.84 25.98 -49.93
C LEU A 132 -33.08 27.23 -49.45
N ARG A 133 -33.58 27.87 -48.39
CA ARG A 133 -32.93 29.04 -47.80
C ARG A 133 -32.17 28.59 -46.57
N ALA A 134 -30.92 29.02 -46.45
CA ALA A 134 -30.19 28.87 -45.19
C ALA A 134 -30.86 29.75 -44.12
N PRO A 135 -31.00 29.27 -42.88
CA PRO A 135 -31.57 30.06 -41.80
C PRO A 135 -30.78 31.34 -41.57
N ALA A 136 -31.47 32.47 -41.41
CA ALA A 136 -30.81 33.74 -41.07
C ALA A 136 -30.08 33.67 -39.71
N LEU A 137 -30.50 32.75 -38.84
CA LEU A 137 -29.97 32.53 -37.49
C LEU A 137 -28.74 31.63 -37.44
N TRP A 138 -28.35 31.00 -38.55
CA TRP A 138 -27.22 30.06 -38.57
C TRP A 138 -25.89 30.65 -38.07
N PRO A 139 -25.43 31.84 -38.50
CA PRO A 139 -24.19 32.43 -37.98
C PRO A 139 -24.26 32.73 -36.48
N TRP A 140 -25.43 33.12 -35.97
CA TRP A 140 -25.64 33.37 -34.54
C TRP A 140 -25.60 32.09 -33.71
N THR A 141 -26.18 30.99 -34.23
CA THR A 141 -26.12 29.70 -33.55
C THR A 141 -24.70 29.16 -33.47
N THR A 142 -23.92 29.27 -34.56
CA THR A 142 -22.52 28.84 -34.57
C THR A 142 -21.67 29.70 -33.65
N ALA A 143 -21.89 31.02 -33.62
CA ALA A 143 -21.19 31.93 -32.72
C ALA A 143 -21.51 31.63 -31.24
N ALA A 144 -22.77 31.36 -30.90
CA ALA A 144 -23.19 31.03 -29.54
C ALA A 144 -22.54 29.72 -29.05
N VAL A 145 -22.48 28.68 -29.89
CA VAL A 145 -21.85 27.40 -29.55
C VAL A 145 -20.35 27.58 -29.33
N VAL A 146 -19.67 28.31 -30.21
CA VAL A 146 -18.23 28.58 -30.07
C VAL A 146 -17.93 29.38 -28.80
N ALA A 147 -18.73 30.42 -28.51
CA ALA A 147 -18.58 31.21 -27.29
C ALA A 147 -18.80 30.36 -26.02
N ALA A 148 -19.78 29.45 -26.03
CA ALA A 148 -20.06 28.56 -24.91
C ALA A 148 -18.90 27.57 -24.64
N VAL A 149 -18.28 27.03 -25.71
CA VAL A 149 -17.12 26.13 -25.58
C VAL A 149 -15.89 26.89 -25.05
N ILE A 150 -15.64 28.10 -25.55
CA ILE A 150 -14.54 28.93 -25.06
C ILE A 150 -14.75 29.23 -23.57
N LEU A 151 -15.95 29.66 -23.17
CA LEU A 151 -16.28 29.97 -21.78
C LEU A 151 -16.09 28.74 -20.87
N ALA A 152 -16.46 27.55 -21.34
CA ALA A 152 -16.23 26.30 -20.60
C ALA A 152 -14.74 26.00 -20.37
N PHE A 153 -13.87 26.34 -21.32
CA PHE A 153 -12.43 26.09 -21.22
C PHE A 153 -11.68 27.18 -20.44
N THR A 154 -12.10 28.45 -20.55
CA THR A 154 -11.35 29.60 -20.01
C THR A 154 -11.82 30.07 -18.65
N MET A 155 -13.04 29.75 -18.22
CA MET A 155 -13.55 30.23 -16.94
C MET A 155 -12.86 29.46 -15.79
N PRO A 156 -12.52 30.11 -14.65
CA PRO A 156 -12.10 29.46 -13.40
C PRO A 156 -13.28 29.13 -12.45
N GLU A 157 -13.08 28.23 -11.48
CA GLU A 157 -14.11 27.82 -10.51
C GLU A 157 -14.50 28.98 -9.59
N LEU A 158 -15.74 29.47 -9.71
CA LEU A 158 -16.30 30.52 -8.86
C LEU A 158 -17.02 29.86 -7.68
N ASN A 159 -16.25 29.48 -6.67
CA ASN A 159 -16.78 28.84 -5.46
C ASN A 159 -17.49 29.86 -4.55
N LEU A 160 -18.77 30.14 -4.82
CA LEU A 160 -19.60 30.99 -3.97
C LEU A 160 -19.98 30.33 -2.62
N LEU A 161 -19.72 29.03 -2.46
CA LEU A 161 -19.88 28.25 -1.21
C LEU A 161 -18.55 27.91 -0.49
N ALA A 162 -17.40 28.41 -0.96
CA ALA A 162 -16.07 28.11 -0.40
C ALA A 162 -15.91 28.40 1.11
N GLY A 163 -16.69 29.35 1.66
CA GLY A 163 -16.61 29.68 3.09
C GLY A 163 -17.00 28.56 4.06
N ALA A 164 -17.70 27.52 3.59
CA ALA A 164 -18.17 26.41 4.44
C ALA A 164 -17.44 25.08 4.20
N LYS A 165 -16.98 24.79 2.97
CA LYS A 165 -16.28 23.53 2.63
C LYS A 165 -14.76 23.62 2.76
N ASP A 166 -14.16 24.80 2.58
CA ASP A 166 -12.70 24.93 2.72
C ASP A 166 -12.27 24.87 4.19
N LYS A 167 -13.12 25.30 5.14
CA LYS A 167 -12.86 25.12 6.57
C LYS A 167 -12.86 23.66 6.99
N GLU A 168 -13.77 22.85 6.45
CA GLU A 168 -13.88 21.42 6.78
C GLU A 168 -12.70 20.62 6.19
N ASN A 169 -12.25 20.98 4.96
CA ASN A 169 -11.05 20.40 4.36
C ASN A 169 -9.75 20.91 4.98
N GLU A 170 -9.63 22.19 5.35
CA GLU A 170 -8.47 22.72 6.10
C GLU A 170 -8.39 22.15 7.51
N GLU A 171 -9.53 21.96 8.19
CA GLU A 171 -9.59 21.29 9.49
C GLU A 171 -9.23 19.81 9.38
N GLN A 172 -9.68 19.08 8.34
CA GLN A 172 -9.30 17.68 8.13
C GLN A 172 -7.83 17.52 7.69
N LEU A 173 -7.30 18.44 6.86
CA LEU A 173 -5.89 18.46 6.46
C LEU A 173 -4.98 18.84 7.64
N SER A 174 -5.38 19.79 8.48
CA SER A 174 -4.64 20.15 9.69
C SER A 174 -4.71 19.07 10.77
N GLN A 175 -5.84 18.37 10.92
CA GLN A 175 -5.98 17.23 11.82
C GLN A 175 -5.13 16.03 11.35
N THR A 176 -5.14 15.71 10.06
CA THR A 176 -4.30 14.63 9.50
C THR A 176 -2.81 14.96 9.55
N MET A 177 -2.43 16.24 9.40
CA MET A 177 -1.05 16.68 9.60
C MET A 177 -0.63 16.65 11.07
N ALA A 178 -1.50 17.07 11.99
CA ALA A 178 -1.26 16.99 13.43
C ALA A 178 -1.16 15.55 13.92
N GLU A 179 -2.00 14.65 13.41
CA GLU A 179 -1.94 13.22 13.74
C GLU A 179 -0.68 12.57 13.18
N LYS A 180 -0.27 12.91 11.95
CA LYS A 180 1.03 12.50 11.38
C LYS A 180 2.20 13.00 12.24
N GLN A 181 2.15 14.24 12.73
CA GLN A 181 3.20 14.81 13.60
C GLN A 181 3.22 14.15 14.98
N ALA A 182 2.07 13.85 15.57
CA ALA A 182 1.98 13.17 16.87
C ALA A 182 2.55 11.74 16.81
N ILE A 183 2.25 10.99 15.74
CA ILE A 183 2.81 9.65 15.51
C ILE A 183 4.33 9.72 15.36
N ARG A 184 4.87 10.74 14.69
CA ARG A 184 6.32 10.96 14.60
C ARG A 184 6.95 11.26 15.93
N GLN A 185 6.37 12.19 16.70
CA GLN A 185 6.91 12.53 18.01
C GLN A 185 6.95 11.31 18.92
N ASP A 186 5.90 10.48 18.93
CA ASP A 186 5.92 9.24 19.72
C ASP A 186 7.00 8.26 19.21
N PHE A 187 7.16 8.12 17.89
CA PHE A 187 8.19 7.26 17.32
C PHE A 187 9.62 7.76 17.59
N GLU A 188 9.88 9.05 17.40
CA GLU A 188 11.19 9.68 17.67
C GLU A 188 11.54 9.60 19.16
N VAL A 189 10.58 9.82 20.06
CA VAL A 189 10.79 9.66 21.51
C VAL A 189 11.16 8.22 21.84
N ARG A 190 10.49 7.22 21.26
CA ARG A 190 10.83 5.81 21.45
C ARG A 190 12.19 5.45 20.85
N LEU A 191 12.52 5.98 19.69
CA LEU A 191 13.78 5.74 18.99
C LEU A 191 14.96 6.38 19.74
N ASN A 192 14.77 7.58 20.28
CA ASN A 192 15.75 8.25 21.14
C ASN A 192 15.97 7.48 22.45
N LYS A 193 14.90 7.00 23.11
CA LYS A 193 15.03 6.12 24.27
C LYS A 193 15.79 4.83 23.95
N PHE A 194 15.55 4.25 22.76
CA PHE A 194 16.29 3.08 22.31
C PHE A 194 17.77 3.39 22.05
N LYS A 195 18.08 4.53 21.43
CA LYS A 195 19.45 5.00 21.21
C LYS A 195 20.18 5.23 22.54
N GLU A 196 19.53 5.86 23.52
CA GLU A 196 20.09 6.06 24.86
C GLU A 196 20.38 4.71 25.57
N MET A 197 19.44 3.76 25.50
CA MET A 197 19.66 2.40 26.00
C MET A 197 20.77 1.65 25.24
N ALA A 198 20.96 1.94 23.95
CA ALA A 198 22.00 1.36 23.12
C ALA A 198 23.37 2.00 23.34
N GLU A 199 23.44 3.27 23.72
CA GLU A 199 24.68 3.93 24.14
C GLU A 199 25.15 3.41 25.51
N ALA A 200 24.22 3.12 26.41
CA ALA A 200 24.49 2.51 27.71
C ALA A 200 24.97 1.05 27.62
N ASN A 201 24.65 0.34 26.53
CA ASN A 201 25.01 -1.07 26.33
C ASN A 201 25.83 -1.27 25.04
N PRO A 202 27.13 -1.59 25.12
CA PRO A 202 27.98 -1.75 23.93
C PRO A 202 27.51 -2.86 22.98
N ALA A 203 26.70 -3.82 23.45
CA ALA A 203 26.13 -4.89 22.64
C ALA A 203 24.98 -4.44 21.70
N LEU A 204 24.39 -3.26 21.95
CA LEU A 204 23.25 -2.72 21.21
C LEU A 204 23.65 -1.60 20.23
N LYS A 205 24.90 -1.12 20.28
CA LYS A 205 25.42 -0.06 19.40
C LYS A 205 25.27 -0.37 17.91
N ASP A 206 25.53 -1.62 17.51
CA ASP A 206 25.38 -2.04 16.11
C ASP A 206 23.91 -1.97 15.65
N LEU A 207 22.96 -2.32 16.54
CA LEU A 207 21.52 -2.26 16.24
C LEU A 207 21.01 -0.81 16.16
N ALA A 208 21.60 0.09 16.94
CA ALA A 208 21.30 1.53 16.89
C ALA A 208 21.86 2.23 15.66
N THR A 209 22.90 1.69 15.03
CA THR A 209 23.53 2.26 13.84
C THR A 209 22.66 2.05 12.59
N ASP A 210 21.90 0.95 12.54
CA ASP A 210 20.96 0.63 11.47
C ASP A 210 19.56 1.26 11.64
N LEU A 211 19.34 1.98 12.74
CA LEU A 211 18.08 2.71 13.00
C LEU A 211 18.13 4.10 12.35
N GLU A 212 17.84 4.13 11.06
CA GLU A 212 17.56 5.39 10.36
C GLU A 212 16.22 5.98 10.86
N PRO A 213 16.16 7.32 11.06
CA PRO A 213 14.88 7.99 11.28
C PRO A 213 13.93 7.68 10.10
N LEU A 214 12.62 7.66 10.36
CA LEU A 214 11.61 7.56 9.30
C LEU A 214 11.77 8.75 8.34
N GLN A 215 12.59 8.57 7.29
CA GLN A 215 12.64 9.50 6.18
C GLN A 215 11.34 9.30 5.40
N MET A 216 10.55 10.37 5.27
CA MET A 216 9.35 10.33 4.45
C MET A 216 9.70 9.86 3.04
N PRO A 217 8.86 9.03 2.42
CA PRO A 217 8.62 9.22 1.00
C PRO A 217 8.11 10.65 0.86
N ASP A 218 8.84 11.52 0.17
CA ASP A 218 8.42 12.86 -0.26
C ASP A 218 7.26 12.78 -1.29
N GLN A 219 6.37 11.81 -1.10
CA GLN A 219 5.23 11.54 -1.94
C GLN A 219 4.01 12.23 -1.31
N PRO A 220 3.43 13.24 -1.98
CA PRO A 220 2.30 14.02 -1.46
C PRO A 220 0.99 13.22 -1.27
N THR A 221 1.02 11.89 -1.41
CA THR A 221 -0.14 10.98 -1.36
C THR A 221 -0.11 9.95 -0.23
N ALA A 222 0.90 9.94 0.66
CA ALA A 222 0.96 8.95 1.74
C ALA A 222 -0.10 9.21 2.83
N THR A 223 -0.94 8.20 3.13
CA THR A 223 -1.97 8.29 4.17
C THR A 223 -1.36 8.09 5.57
N PRO A 224 -2.00 8.57 6.66
CA PRO A 224 -1.53 8.32 8.04
C PRO A 224 -1.31 6.84 8.36
N GLU A 225 -2.10 5.95 7.77
CA GLU A 225 -1.99 4.49 7.92
C GLU A 225 -0.72 3.93 7.27
N ASP A 226 -0.27 4.49 6.14
CA ASP A 226 0.98 4.06 5.49
C ASP A 226 2.19 4.35 6.37
N VAL A 227 2.21 5.50 7.04
CA VAL A 227 3.26 5.88 7.99
C VAL A 227 3.27 4.97 9.22
N ARG A 228 2.08 4.60 9.74
CA ARG A 228 1.96 3.64 10.85
C ARG A 228 2.48 2.27 10.45
N ARG A 229 2.15 1.80 9.25
CA ARG A 229 2.59 0.51 8.72
C ARG A 229 4.11 0.47 8.53
N GLU A 230 4.70 1.53 8.01
CA GLU A 230 6.16 1.60 7.85
C GLU A 230 6.87 1.65 9.20
N ALA A 231 6.35 2.42 10.16
CA ALA A 231 6.87 2.44 11.53
C ALA A 231 6.79 1.06 12.20
N ALA A 232 5.67 0.35 12.05
CA ALA A 232 5.50 -1.01 12.55
C ALA A 232 6.49 -1.98 11.91
N GLN A 233 6.67 -1.93 10.59
CA GLN A 233 7.65 -2.77 9.88
C GLN A 233 9.08 -2.54 10.37
N LYS A 234 9.48 -1.29 10.65
CA LYS A 234 10.81 -0.99 11.19
C LYS A 234 10.98 -1.55 12.60
N ILE A 235 9.94 -1.46 13.43
CA ILE A 235 9.94 -2.05 14.79
C ILE A 235 10.05 -3.58 14.72
N ASP A 236 9.27 -4.21 13.83
CA ASP A 236 9.33 -5.66 13.62
C ASP A 236 10.71 -6.11 13.16
N ASN A 237 11.32 -5.42 12.18
CA ASN A 237 12.68 -5.73 11.71
C ASN A 237 13.73 -5.65 12.83
N VAL A 238 13.61 -4.68 13.73
CA VAL A 238 14.52 -4.51 14.87
C VAL A 238 14.29 -5.62 15.89
N THR A 239 13.04 -6.00 16.12
CA THR A 239 12.65 -7.08 17.03
C THR A 239 13.14 -8.43 16.51
N ASP A 240 13.00 -8.68 15.20
CA ASP A 240 13.49 -9.89 14.54
C ASP A 240 15.02 -9.99 14.60
N ARG A 241 15.74 -8.88 14.37
CA ARG A 241 17.20 -8.87 14.49
C ARG A 241 17.67 -9.04 15.92
N LEU A 242 16.96 -8.44 16.89
CA LEU A 242 17.26 -8.63 18.30
C LEU A 242 16.99 -10.08 18.72
N ALA A 243 15.88 -10.66 18.28
CA ALA A 243 15.56 -12.07 18.49
C ALA A 243 16.60 -12.98 17.83
N ALA A 244 17.06 -12.66 16.62
CA ALA A 244 18.10 -13.42 15.93
C ALA A 244 19.45 -13.36 16.66
N ARG A 245 19.87 -12.18 17.18
CA ARG A 245 21.06 -12.06 18.03
C ARG A 245 20.89 -12.78 19.37
N GLN A 246 19.71 -12.68 19.99
CA GLN A 246 19.43 -13.35 21.26
C GLN A 246 19.47 -14.88 21.11
N ASN A 247 18.99 -15.37 19.97
CA ASN A 247 18.95 -16.79 19.61
C ASN A 247 20.19 -17.26 18.85
N ASP A 248 21.26 -16.44 18.76
CA ASP A 248 22.51 -16.88 18.14
C ASP A 248 23.08 -18.03 18.98
N PRO A 249 23.24 -19.25 18.40
CA PRO A 249 23.69 -20.42 19.12
C PRO A 249 25.05 -20.20 19.80
N LYS A 250 25.91 -19.31 19.27
CA LYS A 250 27.19 -18.97 19.90
C LYS A 250 27.00 -18.17 21.19
N LEU A 251 26.21 -17.10 21.16
CA LEU A 251 25.95 -16.27 22.35
C LEU A 251 25.22 -17.05 23.45
N GLU A 252 24.32 -17.94 23.06
CA GLU A 252 23.59 -18.78 24.00
C GLU A 252 24.52 -19.83 24.65
N SER A 253 25.40 -20.48 23.87
CA SER A 253 26.43 -21.37 24.43
C SER A 253 27.39 -20.65 25.40
N LEU A 254 27.79 -19.41 25.08
CA LEU A 254 28.66 -18.59 25.94
C LEU A 254 27.99 -18.22 27.27
N ARG A 255 26.70 -17.88 27.26
CA ARG A 255 25.92 -17.62 28.48
C ARG A 255 25.81 -18.86 29.35
N GLU A 256 25.63 -20.04 28.75
CA GLU A 256 25.61 -21.29 29.50
C GLU A 256 26.98 -21.62 30.09
N THR A 257 28.07 -21.42 29.35
CA THR A 257 29.43 -21.53 29.90
C THR A 257 29.63 -20.57 31.07
N GLN A 258 29.21 -19.31 30.96
CA GLN A 258 29.29 -18.33 32.06
C GLN A 258 28.47 -18.79 33.28
N ARG A 259 27.27 -19.35 33.07
CA ARG A 259 26.44 -19.91 34.16
C ARG A 259 27.14 -21.08 34.86
N LEU A 260 27.77 -21.99 34.12
CA LEU A 260 28.55 -23.07 34.71
C LEU A 260 29.72 -22.52 35.52
N LEU A 261 30.47 -21.59 34.93
CA LEU A 261 31.61 -20.96 35.60
C LEU A 261 31.21 -20.21 36.87
N SER A 262 30.04 -19.56 36.91
CA SER A 262 29.55 -18.86 38.11
C SER A 262 29.28 -19.77 39.31
N ARG A 263 29.25 -21.09 39.11
CA ARG A 263 29.16 -22.09 40.19
C ARG A 263 30.52 -22.55 40.70
N LEU A 264 31.62 -22.08 40.11
CA LEU A 264 32.95 -22.28 40.68
C LEU A 264 33.01 -21.60 42.05
N ASP A 265 33.52 -22.32 43.04
CA ASP A 265 33.87 -21.72 44.32
C ASP A 265 35.12 -20.86 44.14
N PRO A 266 35.02 -19.52 44.24
CA PRO A 266 36.19 -18.67 44.12
C PRO A 266 37.13 -18.96 45.30
N GLN A 267 38.39 -19.24 45.00
CA GLN A 267 39.39 -19.46 46.04
C GLN A 267 39.66 -18.13 46.75
N ALA A 268 39.59 -18.14 48.08
CA ALA A 268 39.87 -16.95 48.89
C ALA A 268 41.39 -16.70 48.93
N GLY A 269 41.82 -15.53 48.43
CA GLY A 269 43.22 -15.11 48.47
C GLY A 269 43.52 -13.96 47.49
N GLN A 270 44.63 -13.25 47.69
CA GLN A 270 45.12 -12.24 46.72
C GLN A 270 46.11 -12.82 45.69
N ASP A 271 46.30 -14.14 45.71
CA ASP A 271 47.22 -14.82 44.81
C ASP A 271 46.68 -14.86 43.37
N PRO A 272 47.55 -14.86 42.34
CA PRO A 272 47.11 -14.92 40.95
C PRO A 272 46.22 -16.13 40.59
N GLY A 273 46.37 -17.26 41.27
CA GLY A 273 45.48 -18.42 41.12
C GLY A 273 44.08 -18.18 41.70
N ALA A 274 43.98 -17.47 42.83
CA ALA A 274 42.71 -17.03 43.41
C ALA A 274 42.02 -16.01 42.49
N GLN A 275 42.76 -15.03 41.97
CA GLN A 275 42.25 -14.06 40.99
C GLN A 275 41.78 -14.72 39.69
N LEU A 276 42.49 -15.74 39.19
CA LEU A 276 42.03 -16.54 38.06
C LEU A 276 40.68 -17.20 38.35
N SER A 277 40.55 -17.87 39.50
CA SER A 277 39.30 -18.54 39.89
C SER A 277 38.13 -17.56 40.01
N GLN A 278 38.38 -16.39 40.57
CA GLN A 278 37.39 -15.34 40.75
C GLN A 278 36.98 -14.71 39.40
N SER A 279 37.94 -14.45 38.52
CA SER A 279 37.68 -13.88 37.19
C SER A 279 36.90 -14.87 36.31
N LEU A 280 37.26 -16.17 36.36
CA LEU A 280 36.50 -17.22 35.69
C LEU A 280 35.08 -17.33 36.23
N ALA A 281 34.89 -17.34 37.56
CA ALA A 281 33.56 -17.38 38.18
C ALA A 281 32.69 -16.17 37.81
N GLN A 282 33.30 -14.99 37.63
CA GLN A 282 32.60 -13.77 37.22
C GLN A 282 32.34 -13.69 35.70
N GLY A 283 32.98 -14.55 34.90
CA GLY A 283 32.97 -14.47 33.44
C GLY A 283 33.84 -13.34 32.88
N ASP A 284 34.78 -12.81 33.68
CA ASP A 284 35.80 -11.86 33.24
C ASP A 284 36.99 -12.60 32.61
N PHE A 285 36.86 -12.92 31.31
CA PHE A 285 37.92 -13.61 30.58
C PHE A 285 39.17 -12.76 30.36
N GLU A 286 39.05 -11.43 30.37
CA GLU A 286 40.20 -10.53 30.25
C GLU A 286 41.02 -10.53 31.54
N GLY A 287 40.34 -10.46 32.69
CA GLY A 287 40.94 -10.64 34.01
C GLY A 287 41.60 -12.01 34.14
N ALA A 288 40.91 -13.08 33.74
CA ALA A 288 41.45 -14.44 33.75
C ALA A 288 42.75 -14.56 32.92
N ARG A 289 42.78 -13.94 31.73
CA ARG A 289 43.98 -13.92 30.87
C ARG A 289 45.14 -13.16 31.53
N LYS A 290 44.87 -11.99 32.14
CA LYS A 290 45.90 -11.21 32.85
C LYS A 290 46.46 -12.00 34.03
N SER A 291 45.61 -12.67 34.81
CA SER A 291 46.05 -13.54 35.91
C SER A 291 46.90 -14.71 35.41
N LEU A 292 46.52 -15.34 34.29
CA LEU A 292 47.34 -16.38 33.64
C LEU A 292 48.71 -15.87 33.17
N GLU A 293 48.77 -14.67 32.56
CA GLU A 293 50.04 -14.06 32.14
C GLU A 293 50.93 -13.71 33.34
N GLN A 294 50.35 -13.21 34.43
CA GLN A 294 51.07 -12.97 35.67
C GLN A 294 51.58 -14.27 36.29
N MET A 295 50.78 -15.34 36.26
CA MET A 295 51.20 -16.66 36.72
C MET A 295 52.37 -17.19 35.89
N LYS A 296 52.29 -17.08 34.55
CA LYS A 296 53.37 -17.47 33.65
C LYS A 296 54.67 -16.74 33.97
N LYS A 297 54.63 -15.42 34.20
CA LYS A 297 55.82 -14.65 34.59
C LYS A 297 56.41 -15.12 35.91
N LYS A 298 55.57 -15.33 36.95
CA LYS A 298 56.02 -15.87 38.25
C LYS A 298 56.62 -17.27 38.13
N LEU A 299 56.06 -18.12 37.26
CA LEU A 299 56.58 -19.45 36.92
C LEU A 299 57.97 -19.35 36.27
N GLU A 300 58.15 -18.47 35.28
CA GLU A 300 59.44 -18.26 34.61
C GLU A 300 60.51 -17.70 35.57
N ASP A 301 60.15 -16.75 36.43
CA ASP A 301 61.06 -16.15 37.41
C ASP A 301 61.46 -17.15 38.51
N ALA A 302 60.50 -17.96 38.99
CA ALA A 302 60.73 -19.04 39.95
C ALA A 302 61.61 -20.16 39.37
N ALA A 303 61.40 -20.51 38.10
CA ALA A 303 62.23 -21.51 37.40
C ALA A 303 63.69 -21.02 37.21
N ARG A 304 63.90 -19.72 37.05
CA ARG A 304 65.24 -19.10 36.89
C ARG A 304 66.01 -18.95 38.20
N THR A 305 65.33 -18.63 39.30
CA THR A 305 65.96 -18.40 40.61
C THR A 305 66.36 -19.70 41.31
N GLY A 306 65.62 -20.80 41.12
CA GLY A 306 66.03 -22.14 41.59
C GLY A 306 66.01 -22.36 43.11
N ASP A 307 65.64 -21.35 43.90
CA ASP A 307 65.61 -21.37 45.36
C ASP A 307 64.50 -22.27 45.95
N ALA A 308 64.66 -22.67 47.21
CA ALA A 308 63.67 -23.49 47.94
C ALA A 308 62.28 -22.82 48.01
N ALA A 309 62.24 -21.48 48.13
CA ALA A 309 61.00 -20.70 48.11
C ALA A 309 60.31 -20.71 46.73
N ALA A 310 61.09 -20.67 45.65
CA ALA A 310 60.58 -20.74 44.29
C ALA A 310 59.96 -22.12 44.00
N ARG A 311 60.59 -23.21 44.47
CA ARG A 311 60.01 -24.57 44.40
C ARG A 311 58.71 -24.71 45.18
N GLN A 312 58.58 -24.02 46.31
CA GLN A 312 57.36 -24.01 47.11
C GLN A 312 56.22 -23.26 46.42
N GLN A 313 56.51 -22.10 45.82
CA GLN A 313 55.53 -21.31 45.06
C GLN A 313 55.05 -22.05 43.81
N LEU A 314 55.96 -22.70 43.08
CA LEU A 314 55.62 -23.55 41.94
C LEU A 314 54.64 -24.66 42.37
N LYS A 315 54.94 -25.40 43.43
CA LYS A 315 54.03 -26.45 43.95
C LYS A 315 52.66 -25.92 44.36
N GLN A 316 52.60 -24.73 44.99
CA GLN A 316 51.33 -24.12 45.37
C GLN A 316 50.50 -23.71 44.15
N MET A 317 51.13 -23.15 43.13
CA MET A 317 50.45 -22.77 41.88
C MET A 317 49.96 -23.99 41.11
N GLN A 318 50.77 -25.05 41.03
CA GLN A 318 50.36 -26.33 40.43
C GLN A 318 49.13 -26.91 41.16
N GLN A 319 49.14 -26.94 42.49
CA GLN A 319 47.98 -27.39 43.28
C GLN A 319 46.74 -26.53 43.09
N GLN A 320 46.90 -25.21 42.92
CA GLN A 320 45.77 -24.31 42.67
C GLN A 320 45.16 -24.55 41.28
N LEU A 321 46.00 -24.73 40.25
CA LEU A 321 45.56 -25.05 38.89
C LEU A 321 44.92 -26.44 38.81
N GLU A 322 45.47 -27.43 39.50
CA GLU A 322 44.93 -28.79 39.56
C GLU A 322 43.57 -28.82 40.29
N ARG A 323 43.44 -28.12 41.41
CA ARG A 323 42.13 -27.97 42.10
C ARG A 323 41.10 -27.26 41.23
N LEU A 324 41.51 -26.24 40.50
CA LEU A 324 40.60 -25.50 39.62
C LEU A 324 40.20 -26.33 38.40
N ALA A 325 41.12 -27.11 37.84
CA ALA A 325 40.83 -28.09 36.80
C ALA A 325 39.86 -29.16 37.29
N ASP A 326 40.05 -29.68 38.51
CA ASP A 326 39.14 -30.63 39.16
C ASP A 326 37.75 -30.04 39.38
N GLN A 327 37.68 -28.77 39.82
CA GLN A 327 36.41 -28.06 39.98
C GLN A 327 35.72 -27.88 38.64
N LEU A 328 36.43 -27.44 37.59
CA LEU A 328 35.90 -27.29 36.23
C LEU A 328 35.42 -28.63 35.65
N ALA A 329 36.12 -29.73 35.92
CA ALA A 329 35.71 -31.07 35.49
C ALA A 329 34.46 -31.58 36.24
N LYS A 330 34.27 -31.15 37.49
CA LYS A 330 33.11 -31.48 38.34
C LYS A 330 31.91 -30.56 38.12
N LEU A 331 32.03 -29.48 37.35
CA LEU A 331 30.91 -28.65 36.92
C LEU A 331 30.06 -29.41 35.91
N ASP A 332 29.20 -30.28 36.42
CA ASP A 332 28.19 -30.98 35.63
C ASP A 332 26.79 -30.50 36.03
N ASP A 333 25.98 -30.20 35.02
CA ASP A 333 24.58 -29.81 35.17
C ASP A 333 23.64 -30.99 34.85
N ALA A 334 24.15 -32.21 34.88
CA ALA A 334 23.39 -33.45 34.71
C ALA A 334 22.12 -33.47 35.59
N THR A 335 22.17 -32.92 36.81
CA THR A 335 21.00 -32.85 37.70
C THR A 335 19.87 -31.97 37.13
N TYR A 336 20.20 -30.86 36.46
CA TYR A 336 19.21 -29.98 35.84
C TYR A 336 18.63 -30.62 34.57
N LEU A 337 19.50 -31.17 33.72
CA LEU A 337 19.10 -31.92 32.53
C LEU A 337 18.21 -33.12 32.87
N ARG A 338 18.54 -33.85 33.93
CA ARG A 338 17.74 -34.98 34.43
C ARG A 338 16.34 -34.53 34.83
N LYS A 339 16.23 -33.45 35.62
CA LYS A 339 14.94 -32.86 36.01
C LYS A 339 14.14 -32.34 34.82
N GLU A 340 14.79 -31.83 33.78
CA GLU A 340 14.11 -31.33 32.59
C GLU A 340 13.63 -32.47 31.69
N LEU A 341 14.39 -33.56 31.59
CA LEU A 341 13.97 -34.81 30.95
C LEU A 341 12.83 -35.49 31.72
N GLU A 342 12.85 -35.47 33.05
CA GLU A 342 11.75 -35.95 33.88
C GLU A 342 10.48 -35.12 33.63
N LYS A 343 10.57 -33.79 33.72
CA LYS A 343 9.41 -32.90 33.63
C LYS A 343 8.84 -32.76 32.21
N LYS A 344 9.69 -32.65 31.20
CA LYS A 344 9.25 -32.40 29.82
C LYS A 344 9.03 -33.70 29.04
N ALA A 345 9.81 -34.73 29.30
CA ALA A 345 9.75 -35.99 28.56
C ALA A 345 9.13 -37.15 29.33
N GLY A 346 8.74 -36.94 30.60
CA GLY A 346 8.08 -37.96 31.42
C GLY A 346 8.97 -39.18 31.67
N LEU A 347 10.30 -39.03 31.62
CA LEU A 347 11.23 -40.09 31.97
C LEU A 347 11.22 -40.31 33.49
N SER A 348 11.39 -41.57 33.91
CA SER A 348 11.74 -41.86 35.29
C SER A 348 13.16 -41.34 35.58
N GLU A 349 13.46 -41.01 36.84
CA GLU A 349 14.78 -40.54 37.27
C GLU A 349 15.90 -41.50 36.84
N ALA A 350 15.63 -42.81 36.92
CA ALA A 350 16.57 -43.85 36.52
C ALA A 350 16.78 -43.92 35.00
N ASP A 351 15.74 -43.72 34.20
CA ASP A 351 15.84 -43.74 32.74
C ASP A 351 16.49 -42.46 32.21
N ALA A 352 16.16 -41.30 32.80
CA ALA A 352 16.78 -40.03 32.46
C ALA A 352 18.28 -40.07 32.74
N GLN A 353 18.69 -40.68 33.86
CA GLN A 353 20.10 -40.82 34.21
C GLN A 353 20.84 -41.79 33.28
N LYS A 354 20.25 -42.96 32.98
CA LYS A 354 20.82 -43.90 32.01
C LYS A 354 20.96 -43.28 30.62
N LEU A 355 19.99 -42.48 30.20
CA LEU A 355 20.03 -41.77 28.94
C LEU A 355 21.18 -40.76 28.94
N LEU A 356 21.28 -39.89 29.96
CA LEU A 356 22.38 -38.94 30.08
C LEU A 356 23.76 -39.62 30.13
N ASP A 357 23.89 -40.76 30.82
CA ASP A 357 25.13 -41.55 30.90
C ASP A 357 25.50 -42.23 29.57
N GLN A 358 24.52 -42.57 28.74
CA GLN A 358 24.76 -43.06 27.37
C GLN A 358 25.18 -41.91 26.47
N LEU A 359 24.48 -40.78 26.56
CA LEU A 359 24.71 -39.59 25.74
C LEU A 359 26.05 -38.92 26.03
N SER A 360 26.52 -38.95 27.28
CA SER A 360 27.82 -38.39 27.66
C SER A 360 29.02 -39.16 27.10
N LYS A 361 28.81 -40.42 26.69
CA LYS A 361 29.84 -41.29 26.08
C LYS A 361 29.85 -41.23 24.55
N MET A 362 28.86 -40.59 23.94
CA MET A 362 28.71 -40.43 22.51
C MET A 362 29.21 -39.07 22.04
N ASP A 363 29.51 -38.96 20.74
CA ASP A 363 29.82 -37.67 20.13
C ASP A 363 28.61 -36.71 20.24
N PRO A 364 28.83 -35.38 20.38
CA PRO A 364 27.76 -34.42 20.63
C PRO A 364 26.68 -34.39 19.53
N LYS A 365 27.06 -34.72 18.29
CA LYS A 365 26.12 -34.84 17.16
C LYS A 365 25.31 -36.15 17.20
N GLU A 366 25.90 -37.23 17.68
CA GLU A 366 25.25 -38.53 17.80
C GLU A 366 24.34 -38.57 19.03
N ALA A 367 24.81 -38.03 20.15
CA ALA A 367 24.03 -37.82 21.36
C ALA A 367 22.75 -37.02 21.07
N ALA A 368 22.84 -35.94 20.30
CA ALA A 368 21.65 -35.17 19.91
C ALA A 368 20.65 -35.97 19.07
N LYS A 369 21.12 -36.84 18.17
CA LYS A 369 20.26 -37.70 17.33
C LYS A 369 19.61 -38.83 18.15
N GLU A 370 20.37 -39.44 19.06
CA GLU A 370 19.86 -40.50 19.94
C GLU A 370 18.84 -39.94 20.93
N LEU A 371 19.11 -38.76 21.49
CA LEU A 371 18.14 -38.03 22.31
C LEU A 371 16.87 -37.71 21.50
N GLN A 372 17.00 -37.23 20.26
CA GLN A 372 15.85 -36.98 19.39
C GLN A 372 15.02 -38.25 19.13
N ARG A 373 15.68 -39.38 18.90
CA ARG A 373 15.03 -40.67 18.64
C ARG A 373 14.26 -41.17 19.86
N GLN A 374 14.90 -41.22 21.03
CA GLN A 374 14.27 -41.70 22.26
C GLN A 374 13.13 -40.80 22.73
N LEU A 375 13.24 -39.48 22.54
CA LEU A 375 12.16 -38.56 22.85
C LEU A 375 11.00 -38.67 21.84
N GLY A 376 11.30 -39.00 20.58
CA GLY A 376 10.29 -39.28 19.55
C GLY A 376 9.49 -40.54 19.83
N ASP A 377 10.16 -41.61 20.26
CA ASP A 377 9.52 -42.89 20.62
C ASP A 377 8.57 -42.74 21.84
N LYS A 378 8.74 -41.69 22.65
CA LYS A 378 7.85 -41.35 23.78
C LYS A 378 6.66 -40.46 23.40
N GLY A 379 6.48 -40.13 22.12
CA GLY A 379 5.32 -39.37 21.64
C GLY A 379 5.36 -37.88 21.93
N MET A 380 6.54 -37.30 22.19
CA MET A 380 6.69 -35.85 22.34
C MET A 380 6.47 -35.11 21.02
N SER A 381 6.02 -33.86 21.09
CA SER A 381 5.87 -33.03 19.89
C SER A 381 7.23 -32.66 19.30
N GLN A 382 7.30 -32.55 17.97
CA GLN A 382 8.55 -32.26 17.26
C GLN A 382 9.21 -30.95 17.73
N GLN A 383 8.42 -29.96 18.12
CA GLN A 383 8.90 -28.69 18.66
C GLN A 383 9.54 -28.84 20.06
N GLN A 384 8.93 -29.62 20.96
CA GLN A 384 9.49 -29.85 22.29
C GLN A 384 10.79 -30.67 22.22
N ILE A 385 10.85 -31.64 21.31
CA ILE A 385 12.06 -32.43 21.07
C ILE A 385 13.19 -31.51 20.58
N GLN A 386 12.93 -30.62 19.61
CA GLN A 386 13.93 -29.67 19.13
C GLN A 386 14.42 -28.72 20.23
N GLU A 387 13.54 -28.23 21.10
CA GLU A 387 13.92 -27.38 22.23
C GLU A 387 14.83 -28.12 23.22
N LEU A 388 14.48 -29.36 23.58
CA LEU A 388 15.27 -30.21 24.47
C LEU A 388 16.63 -30.57 23.87
N VAL A 389 16.67 -30.96 22.60
CA VAL A 389 17.91 -31.27 21.89
C VAL A 389 18.81 -30.03 21.79
N ARG A 390 18.24 -28.86 21.51
CA ARG A 390 18.98 -27.59 21.47
C ARG A 390 19.59 -27.28 22.84
N LYS A 391 18.81 -27.36 23.92
CA LYS A 391 19.33 -27.16 25.29
C LYS A 391 20.40 -28.18 25.68
N PHE A 392 20.20 -29.44 25.31
CA PHE A 392 21.17 -30.50 25.55
C PHE A 392 22.49 -30.20 24.84
N GLN A 393 22.47 -29.87 23.54
CA GLN A 393 23.66 -29.51 22.77
C GLN A 393 24.39 -28.30 23.36
N GLN A 394 23.64 -27.26 23.77
CA GLN A 394 24.22 -26.06 24.38
C GLN A 394 24.96 -26.38 25.68
N LYS A 395 24.32 -27.16 26.56
CA LYS A 395 24.91 -27.58 27.83
C LYS A 395 26.12 -28.48 27.62
N GLN A 396 26.03 -29.42 26.68
CA GLN A 396 27.14 -30.31 26.35
C GLN A 396 28.33 -29.52 25.79
N GLN A 397 28.09 -28.52 24.93
CA GLN A 397 29.15 -27.66 24.40
C GLN A 397 29.78 -26.76 25.48
N ALA A 398 28.97 -26.24 26.41
CA ALA A 398 29.46 -25.48 27.56
C ALA A 398 30.31 -26.37 28.48
N GLN A 399 29.86 -27.59 28.76
CA GLN A 399 30.60 -28.58 29.56
C GLN A 399 31.91 -28.99 28.88
N GLN A 400 31.90 -29.26 27.57
CA GLN A 400 33.13 -29.54 26.82
C GLN A 400 34.10 -28.35 26.86
N SER A 401 33.60 -27.12 26.79
CA SER A 401 34.43 -25.92 26.91
C SER A 401 35.07 -25.81 28.30
N CYS A 402 34.32 -26.08 29.38
CA CYS A 402 34.84 -26.13 30.74
C CYS A 402 35.84 -27.28 30.94
N GLN A 403 35.57 -28.47 30.39
CA GLN A 403 36.47 -29.62 30.45
C GLN A 403 37.79 -29.35 29.69
N ASN A 404 37.72 -28.80 28.48
CA ASN A 404 38.90 -28.42 27.71
C ASN A 404 39.72 -27.36 28.46
N MET A 405 39.05 -26.37 29.09
CA MET A 405 39.73 -25.38 29.91
C MET A 405 40.40 -26.02 31.12
N GLY A 406 39.73 -26.95 31.81
CA GLY A 406 40.30 -27.73 32.91
C GLY A 406 41.50 -28.57 32.47
N GLN A 407 41.42 -29.25 31.33
CA GLN A 407 42.54 -30.03 30.78
C GLN A 407 43.75 -29.14 30.44
N CYS A 408 43.54 -28.00 29.80
CA CYS A 408 44.61 -27.04 29.51
C CYS A 408 45.27 -26.53 30.81
N LEU A 409 44.47 -26.29 31.87
CA LEU A 409 44.99 -25.85 33.17
C LEU A 409 45.74 -26.97 33.90
N ALA A 410 45.26 -28.21 33.82
CA ALA A 410 45.94 -29.38 34.36
C ALA A 410 47.26 -29.66 33.63
N GLN A 411 47.29 -29.52 32.30
CA GLN A 411 48.52 -29.60 31.51
C GLN A 411 49.49 -28.45 31.83
N ALA A 412 48.98 -27.25 32.05
CA ALA A 412 49.80 -26.10 32.47
C ALA A 412 50.32 -26.23 33.92
N ALA A 413 49.71 -27.11 34.73
CA ALA A 413 50.17 -27.43 36.08
C ALA A 413 51.28 -28.50 36.09
N GLN A 414 51.49 -29.23 35.00
CA GLN A 414 52.57 -30.21 34.85
C GLN A 414 53.82 -29.54 34.28
#